data_AF-A0A4Q3R1K2-F1
#
_entry.id   AF-A0A4Q3R1K2-F1
#
_cell.length_a   1.000
_cell.length_b   1.000
_cell.length_c   1.000
_cell.angle_alpha   90.00
_cell.angle_beta   90.00
_cell.angle_gamma   90.00
#
_symmetry.space_group_name_H-M   'P 1'
#
loop_
_entity.id
_entity.type
_entity.pdbx_description
1 polymer ?
#
loop_
_entity_poly.entity_id
_entity_poly.type
_entity_poly.pdbx_seq_one_letter_code
_entity_poly.pdbx_strand_id
1 'polypeptide(L)'
;LIQQRYSQTLSMTAQVSPIRDLNIDITLNKTFTKDYSELQKDTGANVGIRRYNPYATGSFSVSYISYQTLFTKFDPNEVSEIFKQFEANRATLSQRLGKENIYANPNSTLPGGYVVGYNRYAQDVLIPAFIAAYTKKDPTSVVLIKNSNPNLKSNPFSRILPKPNWNVTYNGLTRLPGLDKIFTNFTLRHGYSSTLSMNSFTTALLFQDPFRVGYPSFIDTNKNFIPYFLVPNVTISEQFSPLIAADMTFTNQLSARFEYRKTRTLSLSLVDYQLAENRSTEVTVGMDWRKKGFPFLSKLKIGKNAKPLDNDVTMRLDFSLRDDATANSKLDQNTAFGTSGQKVIRIAPSIDYVLNNRINLKFYFEQNKIIPKIATTAPVTTTRAG
;
A
#
# COMPACT_ATOMS: atom_id res chain seq x y z
N LEU A 1 -38.60 7.70 -6.20
CA LEU A 1 -37.23 7.17 -6.09
C LEU A 1 -36.85 7.22 -4.62
N ILE A 2 -36.54 6.07 -4.01
CA ILE A 2 -35.99 6.04 -2.65
C ILE A 2 -34.48 5.86 -2.77
N GLN A 3 -33.75 6.64 -1.96
CA GLN A 3 -32.31 6.52 -1.80
C GLN A 3 -31.99 6.36 -0.31
N GLN A 4 -31.08 5.44 0.00
CA GLN A 4 -30.60 5.20 1.35
C GLN A 4 -29.09 5.06 1.33
N ARG A 5 -28.41 5.68 2.29
CA ARG A 5 -26.97 5.59 2.44
C ARG A 5 -26.64 5.00 3.79
N TYR A 6 -25.75 4.01 3.79
CA TYR A 6 -25.16 3.43 4.99
C TYR A 6 -23.65 3.61 4.94
N SER A 7 -23.09 4.06 6.07
CA SER A 7 -21.65 4.17 6.27
C SER A 7 -21.32 3.60 7.64
N GLN A 8 -20.31 2.75 7.68
CA GLN A 8 -19.76 2.18 8.90
C GLN A 8 -18.25 2.37 8.91
N THR A 9 -17.75 3.04 9.93
CA THR A 9 -16.33 3.23 10.16
C THR A 9 -15.98 2.68 11.54
N LEU A 10 -14.99 1.79 11.58
CA LEU A 10 -14.30 1.37 12.79
C LEU A 10 -12.88 1.93 12.74
N SER A 11 -12.53 2.72 13.74
CA SER A 11 -11.17 3.23 13.93
C SER A 11 -10.78 3.01 15.38
N MET A 12 -9.80 2.14 15.61
CA MET A 12 -9.22 1.92 16.92
C MET A 12 -7.76 2.36 16.90
N THR A 13 -7.35 3.06 17.94
CA THR A 13 -5.97 3.49 18.16
C THR A 13 -5.56 3.05 19.56
N ALA A 14 -4.33 2.55 19.69
CA ALA A 14 -3.75 2.17 20.97
C ALA A 14 -2.28 2.59 20.98
N GLN A 15 -1.79 3.05 22.13
CA GLN A 15 -0.37 3.33 22.33
C GLN A 15 0.12 2.47 23.49
N VAL A 16 1.25 1.79 23.27
CA VAL A 16 1.87 0.90 24.26
C VAL A 16 3.32 1.32 24.44
N SER A 17 3.75 1.45 25.70
CA SER A 17 5.12 1.77 26.07
C SER A 17 5.68 0.70 27.00
N PRO A 18 6.12 -0.46 26.46
CA PRO A 18 6.45 -1.63 27.29
C PRO A 18 7.78 -1.47 28.04
N ILE A 19 8.70 -0.66 27.52
CA ILE A 19 9.92 -0.21 28.20
C ILE A 19 10.01 1.31 28.08
N ARG A 20 10.80 1.92 28.97
CA ARG A 20 11.03 3.36 28.94
C ARG A 20 11.58 3.80 27.57
N ASP A 21 11.08 4.93 27.08
CA ASP A 21 11.46 5.54 25.80
C ASP A 21 11.15 4.70 24.55
N LEU A 22 10.45 3.56 24.65
CA LEU A 22 9.87 2.81 23.54
C LEU A 22 8.37 3.09 23.46
N ASN A 23 7.91 3.68 22.36
CA ASN A 23 6.50 3.91 22.08
C ASN A 23 6.07 3.10 20.85
N ILE A 24 4.95 2.41 20.96
CA ILE A 24 4.34 1.63 19.88
C ILE A 24 2.91 2.12 19.70
N ASP A 25 2.65 2.81 18.60
CA ASP A 25 1.31 3.22 18.19
C ASP A 25 0.73 2.15 17.28
N ILE A 26 -0.46 1.65 17.60
CA ILE A 26 -1.18 0.63 16.84
C ILE A 26 -2.48 1.22 16.35
N THR A 27 -2.80 1.01 15.07
CA THR A 27 -4.04 1.48 14.46
C THR A 27 -4.77 0.37 13.72
N LEU A 28 -6.09 0.33 13.86
CA LEU A 28 -7.00 -0.58 13.15
C LEU A 28 -8.09 0.27 12.51
N ASN A 29 -8.23 0.19 11.19
CA ASN A 29 -9.26 0.90 10.45
C ASN A 29 -10.08 -0.09 9.61
N LYS A 30 -11.40 0.12 9.54
CA LYS A 30 -12.32 -0.59 8.63
C LYS A 30 -13.49 0.32 8.28
N THR A 31 -13.64 0.61 7.00
CA THR A 31 -14.72 1.45 6.47
C THR A 31 -15.51 0.67 5.44
N PHE A 32 -16.84 0.76 5.52
CA PHE A 32 -17.76 0.20 4.56
C PHE A 32 -18.86 1.21 4.27
N THR A 33 -19.08 1.49 2.99
CA THR A 33 -20.19 2.34 2.54
C THR A 33 -21.07 1.54 1.60
N LYS A 34 -22.38 1.82 1.62
CA LYS A 34 -23.35 1.25 0.71
C LYS A 34 -24.45 2.26 0.46
N ASP A 35 -24.57 2.68 -0.79
CA ASP A 35 -25.63 3.52 -1.31
C ASP A 35 -26.63 2.61 -2.04
N TYR A 36 -27.88 2.68 -1.63
CA TYR A 36 -28.98 1.90 -2.16
C TYR A 36 -30.01 2.82 -2.79
N SER A 37 -30.49 2.44 -3.96
CA SER A 37 -31.58 3.14 -4.64
C SER A 37 -32.59 2.15 -5.18
N GLU A 38 -33.87 2.50 -5.10
CA GLU A 38 -34.95 1.74 -5.72
C GLU A 38 -36.04 2.67 -6.26
N LEU A 39 -36.72 2.21 -7.30
CA LEU A 39 -37.95 2.85 -7.77
C LEU A 39 -39.13 2.27 -7.01
N GLN A 40 -40.03 3.15 -6.59
CA GLN A 40 -41.29 2.75 -6.00
C GLN A 40 -42.42 3.27 -6.86
N LYS A 41 -43.37 2.39 -7.17
CA LYS A 41 -44.58 2.74 -7.91
C LYS A 41 -45.78 2.24 -7.12
N ASP A 42 -46.73 3.13 -6.89
CA ASP A 42 -48.04 2.75 -6.40
C ASP A 42 -48.81 2.06 -7.53
N THR A 43 -49.29 0.85 -7.26
CA THR A 43 -50.01 0.03 -8.24
C THR A 43 -51.52 -0.07 -7.95
N GLY A 44 -52.04 0.78 -7.06
CA GLY A 44 -53.48 0.94 -6.81
C GLY A 44 -54.02 0.16 -5.61
N ALA A 45 -55.35 0.28 -5.42
CA ALA A 45 -56.07 0.12 -4.15
C ALA A 45 -55.90 -1.20 -3.38
N ASN A 46 -55.41 -2.29 -4.01
CA ASN A 46 -55.29 -3.62 -3.38
C ASN A 46 -53.88 -4.23 -3.41
N VAL A 47 -52.87 -3.53 -3.96
CA VAL A 47 -51.51 -4.10 -4.16
C VAL A 47 -50.43 -3.26 -3.47
N GLY A 48 -50.72 -1.99 -3.16
CA GLY A 48 -49.81 -1.09 -2.46
C GLY A 48 -48.56 -0.71 -3.26
N ILE A 49 -47.54 -0.24 -2.53
CA ILE A 49 -46.28 0.24 -3.10
C ILE A 49 -45.40 -0.94 -3.51
N ARG A 50 -45.09 -1.05 -4.81
CA ARG A 50 -44.13 -2.03 -5.34
C ARG A 50 -42.75 -1.42 -5.51
N ARG A 51 -41.72 -2.23 -5.22
CA ARG A 51 -40.31 -1.88 -5.38
C ARG A 51 -39.77 -2.45 -6.69
N TYR A 52 -39.08 -1.62 -7.45
CA TYR A 52 -38.53 -1.94 -8.76
C TYR A 52 -37.06 -1.53 -8.84
N ASN A 53 -36.29 -2.29 -9.61
CA ASN A 53 -34.88 -2.04 -9.92
C ASN A 53 -34.04 -1.68 -8.68
N PRO A 54 -34.04 -2.52 -7.64
CA PRO A 54 -33.16 -2.29 -6.49
C PRO A 54 -31.71 -2.34 -6.97
N TYR A 55 -30.97 -1.29 -6.68
CA TYR A 55 -29.57 -1.16 -7.05
C TYR A 55 -28.79 -0.70 -5.83
N ALA A 56 -27.66 -1.35 -5.57
CA ALA A 56 -26.73 -0.88 -4.55
C ALA A 56 -25.33 -0.74 -5.11
N THR A 57 -24.64 0.30 -4.67
CA THR A 57 -23.21 0.53 -4.92
C THR A 57 -22.52 0.88 -3.61
N GLY A 58 -21.20 0.82 -3.55
CA GLY A 58 -20.48 1.19 -2.34
C GLY A 58 -18.99 0.91 -2.43
N SER A 59 -18.29 1.11 -1.32
CA SER A 59 -16.86 0.85 -1.21
C SER A 59 -16.49 0.18 0.12
N PHE A 60 -15.36 -0.49 0.12
CA PHE A 60 -14.81 -1.16 1.29
C PHE A 60 -13.33 -0.89 1.43
N SER A 61 -12.87 -0.60 2.64
CA SER A 61 -11.46 -0.41 2.96
C SER A 61 -11.17 -0.95 4.35
N VAL A 62 -10.08 -1.68 4.51
CA VAL A 62 -9.71 -2.28 5.78
C VAL A 62 -8.19 -2.31 5.94
N SER A 63 -7.73 -1.88 7.11
CA SER A 63 -6.35 -2.11 7.56
C SER A 63 -6.04 -3.61 7.51
N TYR A 64 -4.93 -3.98 6.87
CA TYR A 64 -4.61 -5.36 6.59
C TYR A 64 -3.10 -5.62 6.77
N ILE A 65 -2.65 -6.85 6.54
CA ILE A 65 -1.22 -7.22 6.63
C ILE A 65 -0.88 -8.08 5.41
N SER A 66 0.15 -7.67 4.67
CA SER A 66 0.60 -8.29 3.41
C SER A 66 2.13 -8.31 3.21
N TYR A 67 2.92 -7.90 4.23
CA TYR A 67 4.36 -7.73 4.08
C TYR A 67 5.13 -9.03 3.81
N GLN A 68 4.52 -10.19 4.05
CA GLN A 68 5.15 -11.52 3.92
C GLN A 68 5.76 -11.75 2.54
N THR A 69 5.19 -11.12 1.51
CA THR A 69 5.63 -11.25 0.12
C THR A 69 6.29 -9.97 -0.43
N LEU A 70 6.45 -8.93 0.38
CA LEU A 70 6.96 -7.62 -0.07
C LEU A 70 8.47 -7.65 -0.40
N PHE A 71 9.23 -8.51 0.30
CA PHE A 71 10.69 -8.60 0.18
C PHE A 71 11.17 -9.64 -0.84
N THR A 72 10.26 -10.28 -1.57
CA THR A 72 10.66 -11.18 -2.66
C THR A 72 11.33 -10.43 -3.80
N LYS A 73 12.15 -11.13 -4.58
CA LYS A 73 12.74 -10.59 -5.81
C LYS A 73 11.64 -10.07 -6.74
N PHE A 74 11.94 -8.97 -7.42
CA PHE A 74 11.02 -8.31 -8.33
C PHE A 74 11.74 -7.95 -9.62
N ASP A 75 11.24 -8.53 -10.71
CA ASP A 75 11.60 -8.14 -12.07
C ASP A 75 10.30 -7.72 -12.79
N PRO A 76 10.19 -6.49 -13.29
CA PRO A 76 8.99 -6.04 -14.00
C PRO A 76 8.70 -6.79 -15.31
N ASN A 77 9.71 -7.46 -15.89
CA ASN A 77 9.60 -8.16 -17.17
C ASN A 77 9.40 -9.67 -17.01
N GLU A 78 9.38 -10.18 -15.78
CA GLU A 78 9.13 -11.59 -15.50
C GLU A 78 7.87 -11.77 -14.66
N VAL A 79 7.14 -12.86 -14.93
CA VAL A 79 5.99 -13.24 -14.11
C VAL A 79 6.48 -13.67 -12.74
N SER A 80 6.10 -12.93 -11.70
CA SER A 80 6.53 -13.21 -10.33
C SER A 80 6.03 -14.57 -9.84
N GLU A 81 6.82 -15.22 -8.98
CA GLU A 81 6.41 -16.49 -8.35
C GLU A 81 5.13 -16.35 -7.53
N ILE A 82 4.92 -15.17 -6.91
CA ILE A 82 3.69 -14.88 -6.16
C ILE A 82 2.48 -14.83 -7.10
N PHE A 83 2.65 -14.30 -8.30
CA PHE A 83 1.59 -14.29 -9.32
C PHE A 83 1.26 -15.71 -9.79
N LYS A 84 2.26 -16.56 -10.00
CA LYS A 84 2.03 -17.99 -10.31
C LYS A 84 1.31 -18.71 -9.16
N GLN A 85 1.68 -18.42 -7.92
CA GLN A 85 0.97 -18.94 -6.75
C GLN A 85 -0.48 -18.44 -6.69
N PHE A 86 -0.72 -17.18 -7.04
CA PHE A 86 -2.07 -16.63 -7.18
C PHE A 86 -2.86 -17.43 -8.22
N GLU A 87 -2.29 -17.70 -9.39
CA GLU A 87 -2.94 -18.49 -10.42
C GLU A 87 -3.26 -19.92 -9.97
N ALA A 88 -2.31 -20.57 -9.28
CA ALA A 88 -2.46 -21.93 -8.76
C ALA A 88 -3.52 -22.03 -7.65
N ASN A 89 -3.62 -21.02 -6.79
CA ASN A 89 -4.61 -20.96 -5.70
C ASN A 89 -6.05 -20.98 -6.22
N ARG A 90 -6.30 -20.53 -7.45
CA ARG A 90 -7.64 -20.44 -8.04
C ARG A 90 -8.34 -21.80 -8.13
N ALA A 91 -7.63 -22.86 -8.54
CA ALA A 91 -8.22 -24.20 -8.66
C ALA A 91 -8.67 -24.73 -7.30
N THR A 92 -7.85 -24.55 -6.27
CA THR A 92 -8.17 -24.94 -4.89
C THR A 92 -9.39 -24.20 -4.36
N LEU A 93 -9.49 -22.90 -4.61
CA LEU A 93 -10.62 -22.08 -4.16
C LEU A 93 -11.90 -22.36 -4.94
N SER A 94 -11.80 -22.64 -6.23
CA SER A 94 -12.92 -23.11 -7.04
C SER A 94 -13.53 -24.39 -6.49
N GLN A 95 -12.70 -25.38 -6.14
CA GLN A 95 -13.15 -26.63 -5.52
C GLN A 95 -13.78 -26.40 -4.15
N ARG A 96 -13.19 -25.52 -3.33
CA ARG A 96 -13.76 -25.16 -2.03
C ARG A 96 -15.13 -24.51 -2.16
N LEU A 97 -15.27 -23.52 -3.03
CA LEU A 97 -16.55 -22.85 -3.30
C LEU A 97 -17.58 -23.81 -3.88
N GLY A 98 -17.17 -24.71 -4.76
CA GLY A 98 -18.02 -25.77 -5.30
C GLY A 98 -18.58 -26.71 -4.23
N LYS A 99 -17.81 -26.99 -3.16
CA LYS A 99 -18.28 -27.78 -2.01
C LYS A 99 -19.19 -27.00 -1.05
N GLU A 100 -18.96 -25.70 -0.92
CA GLU A 100 -19.73 -24.84 0.00
C GLU A 100 -21.06 -24.36 -0.61
N ASN A 101 -21.14 -24.18 -1.94
CA ASN A 101 -22.35 -23.76 -2.63
C ASN A 101 -23.25 -24.95 -2.97
N ILE A 102 -24.43 -25.03 -2.35
CA ILE A 102 -25.41 -26.10 -2.59
C ILE A 102 -25.95 -26.17 -4.03
N TYR A 103 -25.87 -25.08 -4.79
CA TYR A 103 -26.29 -25.03 -6.19
C TYR A 103 -25.21 -25.55 -7.14
N ALA A 104 -23.97 -25.67 -6.66
CA ALA A 104 -22.87 -26.23 -7.43
C ALA A 104 -22.88 -27.76 -7.35
N ASN A 105 -22.43 -28.41 -8.42
CA ASN A 105 -22.10 -29.83 -8.39
C ASN A 105 -20.58 -29.98 -8.32
N PRO A 106 -20.00 -30.37 -7.15
CA PRO A 106 -18.55 -30.50 -6.99
C PRO A 106 -17.89 -31.47 -7.97
N ASN A 107 -18.64 -32.45 -8.48
CA ASN A 107 -18.15 -33.46 -9.43
C ASN A 107 -18.17 -32.97 -10.88
N SER A 108 -18.81 -31.82 -11.15
CA SER A 108 -18.85 -31.22 -12.48
C SER A 108 -17.69 -30.23 -12.63
N THR A 109 -16.63 -30.66 -13.30
CA THR A 109 -15.40 -29.85 -13.46
C THR A 109 -15.15 -29.42 -14.90
N LEU A 110 -14.67 -28.20 -15.06
CA LEU A 110 -14.10 -27.61 -16.27
C LEU A 110 -12.60 -27.99 -16.40
N PRO A 111 -11.97 -27.79 -17.57
CA PRO A 111 -10.54 -27.99 -17.74
C PRO A 111 -9.71 -27.25 -16.69
N GLY A 112 -8.68 -27.90 -16.16
CA GLY A 112 -7.84 -27.35 -15.08
C GLY A 112 -8.39 -27.60 -13.66
N GLY A 113 -9.43 -28.42 -13.51
CA GLY A 113 -9.94 -28.86 -12.20
C GLY A 113 -10.83 -27.84 -11.49
N TYR A 114 -11.38 -26.88 -12.23
CA TYR A 114 -12.32 -25.87 -11.73
C TYR A 114 -13.74 -26.42 -11.70
N VAL A 115 -14.52 -26.13 -10.68
CA VAL A 115 -15.94 -26.53 -10.61
C VAL A 115 -16.81 -25.64 -11.50
N VAL A 116 -17.79 -26.22 -12.19
CA VAL A 116 -18.77 -25.45 -12.98
C VAL A 116 -19.50 -24.46 -12.07
N GLY A 117 -19.59 -23.20 -12.51
CA GLY A 117 -20.08 -22.07 -11.70
C GLY A 117 -18.97 -21.29 -10.98
N TYR A 118 -17.79 -21.87 -10.82
CA TYR A 118 -16.61 -21.23 -10.23
C TYR A 118 -15.38 -21.42 -11.12
N ASN A 119 -15.43 -20.92 -12.36
CA ASN A 119 -14.32 -21.05 -13.28
C ASN A 119 -13.10 -20.21 -12.84
N ARG A 120 -12.01 -20.29 -13.61
CA ARG A 120 -10.74 -19.60 -13.32
C ARG A 120 -10.79 -18.06 -13.31
N TYR A 121 -11.88 -17.47 -13.80
CA TYR A 121 -12.13 -16.03 -13.86
C TYR A 121 -13.28 -15.58 -12.95
N ALA A 122 -13.94 -16.50 -12.23
CA ALA A 122 -14.98 -16.14 -11.27
C ALA A 122 -14.40 -15.20 -10.20
N GLN A 123 -15.00 -14.02 -9.99
CA GLN A 123 -14.49 -13.07 -9.00
C GLN A 123 -14.42 -13.66 -7.58
N ASP A 124 -15.38 -14.52 -7.22
CA ASP A 124 -15.43 -15.18 -5.92
C ASP A 124 -14.25 -16.15 -5.73
N VAL A 125 -13.63 -16.60 -6.82
CA VAL A 125 -12.37 -17.38 -6.82
C VAL A 125 -11.16 -16.45 -6.83
N LEU A 126 -11.15 -15.44 -7.72
CA LEU A 126 -10.02 -14.55 -7.93
C LEU A 126 -9.67 -13.72 -6.69
N ILE A 127 -10.65 -13.12 -6.03
CA ILE A 127 -10.40 -12.25 -4.88
C ILE A 127 -9.72 -13.00 -3.72
N PRO A 128 -10.27 -14.13 -3.22
CA PRO A 128 -9.61 -14.88 -2.17
C PRO A 128 -8.27 -15.50 -2.62
N ALA A 129 -8.12 -15.88 -3.90
CA ALA A 129 -6.86 -16.42 -4.42
C ALA A 129 -5.75 -15.36 -4.38
N PHE A 130 -6.08 -14.14 -4.80
CA PHE A 130 -5.21 -12.97 -4.77
C PHE A 130 -4.80 -12.63 -3.34
N ILE A 131 -5.79 -12.55 -2.43
CA ILE A 131 -5.52 -12.30 -1.00
C ILE A 131 -4.64 -13.41 -0.41
N ALA A 132 -4.91 -14.68 -0.71
CA ALA A 132 -4.15 -15.81 -0.20
C ALA A 132 -2.68 -15.76 -0.66
N ALA A 133 -2.43 -15.54 -1.95
CA ALA A 133 -1.08 -15.48 -2.49
C ALA A 133 -0.28 -14.31 -1.91
N TYR A 134 -0.84 -13.10 -1.94
CA TYR A 134 -0.12 -11.90 -1.50
C TYR A 134 -0.01 -11.74 0.01
N THR A 135 -0.81 -12.46 0.79
CA THR A 135 -0.64 -12.56 2.26
C THR A 135 0.04 -13.85 2.73
N LYS A 136 0.50 -14.71 1.81
CA LYS A 136 1.13 -16.00 2.11
C LYS A 136 0.27 -16.87 3.03
N LYS A 137 -1.04 -16.91 2.77
CA LYS A 137 -2.02 -17.73 3.51
C LYS A 137 -2.44 -18.94 2.68
N ASP A 138 -2.84 -19.99 3.37
CA ASP A 138 -3.41 -21.18 2.75
C ASP A 138 -4.77 -20.84 2.09
N PRO A 139 -4.96 -21.12 0.78
CA PRO A 139 -6.23 -20.89 0.08
C PRO A 139 -7.42 -21.64 0.69
N THR A 140 -7.21 -22.74 1.41
CA THR A 140 -8.29 -23.46 2.11
C THR A 140 -8.77 -22.76 3.38
N SER A 141 -7.95 -21.85 3.94
CA SER A 141 -8.23 -21.12 5.19
C SER A 141 -8.66 -19.66 4.96
N VAL A 142 -8.39 -19.11 3.77
CA VAL A 142 -8.68 -17.70 3.47
C VAL A 142 -10.18 -17.41 3.52
N VAL A 143 -10.52 -16.17 3.84
CA VAL A 143 -11.90 -15.73 3.96
C VAL A 143 -12.54 -15.59 2.58
N LEU A 144 -13.73 -16.17 2.40
CA LEU A 144 -14.55 -16.02 1.20
C LEU A 144 -15.53 -14.85 1.33
N ILE A 145 -15.96 -14.31 0.20
CA ILE A 145 -16.93 -13.21 0.10
C ILE A 145 -18.34 -13.76 0.33
N LYS A 146 -19.15 -13.01 1.08
CA LYS A 146 -20.56 -13.36 1.28
C LYS A 146 -21.40 -12.86 0.11
N ASN A 147 -22.30 -13.71 -0.38
CA ASN A 147 -23.32 -13.35 -1.36
C ASN A 147 -24.69 -13.01 -0.71
N SER A 148 -24.82 -13.16 0.62
CA SER A 148 -26.02 -12.79 1.36
C SER A 148 -26.18 -11.27 1.52
N ASN A 149 -27.36 -10.72 1.23
CA ASN A 149 -27.66 -9.30 1.42
C ASN A 149 -29.06 -9.05 2.02
N PRO A 150 -29.35 -9.49 3.25
CA PRO A 150 -30.67 -9.36 3.86
C PRO A 150 -31.11 -7.92 4.13
N ASN A 151 -30.18 -6.97 4.26
CA ASN A 151 -30.52 -5.57 4.60
C ASN A 151 -29.44 -4.57 4.13
N LEU A 152 -29.69 -3.27 4.34
CA LEU A 152 -28.77 -2.19 3.97
C LEU A 152 -27.41 -2.30 4.68
N LYS A 153 -27.35 -2.84 5.91
CA LYS A 153 -26.10 -3.00 6.68
C LYS A 153 -25.28 -4.23 6.26
N SER A 154 -25.77 -5.04 5.34
CA SER A 154 -25.13 -6.26 4.91
C SER A 154 -23.83 -5.95 4.16
N ASN A 155 -22.70 -6.33 4.76
CA ASN A 155 -21.38 -6.14 4.19
C ASN A 155 -20.84 -7.49 3.67
N PRO A 156 -20.66 -7.64 2.34
CA PRO A 156 -20.15 -8.88 1.74
C PRO A 156 -18.71 -9.21 2.17
N PHE A 157 -17.95 -8.20 2.57
CA PHE A 157 -16.57 -8.26 3.04
C PHE A 157 -16.46 -8.27 4.57
N SER A 158 -17.58 -8.43 5.28
CA SER A 158 -17.63 -8.40 6.75
C SER A 158 -16.65 -9.35 7.43
N ARG A 159 -16.39 -10.52 6.83
CA ARG A 159 -15.46 -11.53 7.34
C ARG A 159 -13.98 -11.12 7.25
N ILE A 160 -13.65 -10.10 6.45
CA ILE A 160 -12.29 -9.54 6.41
C ILE A 160 -12.12 -8.64 7.62
N LEU A 161 -11.37 -9.11 8.61
CA LEU A 161 -11.15 -8.40 9.87
C LEU A 161 -9.97 -7.42 9.75
N PRO A 162 -10.06 -6.24 10.40
CA PRO A 162 -8.95 -5.30 10.43
C PRO A 162 -7.73 -5.92 11.12
N LYS A 163 -6.55 -5.61 10.61
CA LYS A 163 -5.26 -6.04 11.16
C LYS A 163 -4.42 -4.81 11.53
N PRO A 164 -3.58 -4.92 12.58
CA PRO A 164 -2.90 -3.76 13.13
C PRO A 164 -1.88 -3.23 12.14
N ASN A 165 -1.94 -1.93 11.90
CA ASN A 165 -0.81 -1.14 11.44
C ASN A 165 -0.07 -0.63 12.67
N TRP A 166 1.25 -0.46 12.59
CA TRP A 166 2.04 -0.04 13.74
C TRP A 166 3.08 1.01 13.38
N ASN A 167 3.40 1.85 14.36
CA ASN A 167 4.53 2.77 14.35
C ASN A 167 5.29 2.62 15.66
N VAL A 168 6.58 2.36 15.57
CA VAL A 168 7.48 2.09 16.68
C VAL A 168 8.53 3.20 16.70
N THR A 169 8.69 3.83 17.85
CA THR A 169 9.72 4.85 18.08
C THR A 169 10.47 4.52 19.37
N TYR A 170 11.79 4.48 19.30
CA TYR A 170 12.66 4.25 20.44
C TYR A 170 13.70 5.37 20.58
N ASN A 171 13.68 6.06 21.72
CA ASN A 171 14.58 7.18 22.03
C ASN A 171 15.61 6.87 23.12
N GLY A 172 15.63 5.65 23.65
CA GLY A 172 16.38 5.31 24.86
C GLY A 172 17.87 5.01 24.65
N LEU A 173 18.37 4.98 23.40
CA LEU A 173 19.75 4.57 23.11
C LEU A 173 20.80 5.44 23.81
N THR A 174 20.54 6.74 24.00
CA THR A 174 21.48 7.65 24.69
C THR A 174 21.63 7.39 26.18
N ARG A 175 20.75 6.57 26.80
CA ARG A 175 20.86 6.22 28.22
C ARG A 175 21.79 5.04 28.50
N LEU A 176 22.24 4.31 27.48
CA LEU A 176 23.16 3.19 27.65
C LEU A 176 24.58 3.73 27.95
N PRO A 177 25.28 3.17 28.97
CA PRO A 177 26.62 3.63 29.32
C PRO A 177 27.57 3.59 28.12
N GLY A 178 28.21 4.72 27.81
CA GLY A 178 29.13 4.87 26.69
C GLY A 178 28.51 5.49 25.44
N LEU A 179 27.20 5.33 25.20
CA LEU A 179 26.51 5.98 24.09
C LEU A 179 26.16 7.44 24.41
N ASP A 180 25.99 7.76 25.69
CA ASP A 180 25.81 9.12 26.22
C ASP A 180 26.96 10.08 25.88
N LYS A 181 28.18 9.54 25.74
CA LYS A 181 29.38 10.32 25.37
C LYS A 181 29.46 10.62 23.87
N ILE A 182 28.77 9.82 23.05
CA ILE A 182 28.80 9.90 21.58
C ILE A 182 27.60 10.71 21.08
N PHE A 183 26.41 10.41 21.59
CA PHE A 183 25.14 10.94 21.12
C PHE A 183 24.47 11.83 22.16
N THR A 184 24.05 13.03 21.74
CA THR A 184 23.11 13.86 22.50
C THR A 184 21.66 13.40 22.29
N ASN A 185 21.34 12.91 21.09
CA ASN A 185 20.06 12.29 20.77
C ASN A 185 20.23 11.09 19.83
N PHE A 186 19.44 10.06 20.03
CA PHE A 186 19.34 8.92 19.12
C PHE A 186 17.90 8.41 19.12
N THR A 187 17.24 8.55 17.97
CA THR A 187 15.87 8.10 17.76
C THR A 187 15.83 7.05 16.65
N LEU A 188 15.33 5.86 16.97
CA LEU A 188 15.05 4.80 16.02
C LEU A 188 13.55 4.76 15.71
N ARG A 189 13.17 4.76 14.44
CA ARG A 189 11.76 4.70 13.99
C ARG A 189 11.54 3.54 13.04
N HIS A 190 10.37 2.92 13.14
CA HIS A 190 9.90 1.87 12.24
C HIS A 190 8.38 1.95 12.13
N GLY A 191 7.83 2.00 10.92
CA GLY A 191 6.39 2.07 10.71
C GLY A 191 5.95 1.16 9.57
N TYR A 192 4.88 0.40 9.80
CA TYR A 192 4.20 -0.41 8.78
C TYR A 192 2.72 -0.01 8.68
N SER A 193 2.26 0.23 7.47
CA SER A 193 0.85 0.33 7.17
C SER A 193 0.48 -0.47 5.92
N SER A 194 -0.65 -1.16 5.98
CA SER A 194 -1.25 -1.84 4.84
C SER A 194 -2.77 -1.71 4.86
N THR A 195 -3.34 -1.60 3.67
CA THR A 195 -4.78 -1.46 3.43
C THR A 195 -5.19 -2.36 2.27
N LEU A 196 -6.25 -3.14 2.48
CA LEU A 196 -6.97 -3.85 1.43
C LEU A 196 -8.25 -3.07 1.13
N SER A 197 -8.48 -2.71 -0.13
CA SER A 197 -9.66 -1.96 -0.54
C SER A 197 -10.31 -2.51 -1.80
N MET A 198 -11.63 -2.32 -1.88
CA MET A 198 -12.45 -2.44 -3.07
C MET A 198 -13.10 -1.07 -3.27
N ASN A 199 -12.62 -0.33 -4.26
CA ASN A 199 -12.97 1.08 -4.43
C ASN A 199 -14.42 1.26 -4.85
N SER A 200 -14.97 0.29 -5.57
CA SER A 200 -16.38 0.20 -5.89
C SER A 200 -16.85 -1.26 -5.89
N PHE A 201 -18.13 -1.45 -5.61
CA PHE A 201 -18.86 -2.68 -5.90
C PHE A 201 -20.29 -2.30 -6.27
N THR A 202 -20.96 -3.11 -7.08
CA THR A 202 -22.35 -2.87 -7.51
C THR A 202 -23.17 -4.15 -7.47
N THR A 203 -24.48 -4.08 -7.26
CA THR A 203 -25.34 -5.26 -7.28
C THR A 203 -25.46 -5.85 -8.67
N ALA A 204 -25.37 -7.18 -8.79
CA ALA A 204 -25.59 -7.87 -10.05
C ALA A 204 -27.09 -8.08 -10.32
N LEU A 205 -27.56 -7.71 -11.51
CA LEU A 205 -28.97 -7.83 -11.91
C LEU A 205 -29.44 -9.30 -11.97
N LEU A 206 -28.56 -10.20 -12.40
CA LEU A 206 -28.88 -11.60 -12.65
C LEU A 206 -28.54 -12.51 -11.45
N PHE A 207 -28.20 -11.95 -10.30
CA PHE A 207 -28.03 -12.75 -9.08
C PHE A 207 -29.34 -13.44 -8.71
N GLN A 208 -29.26 -14.74 -8.42
CA GLN A 208 -30.39 -15.54 -7.93
C GLN A 208 -29.93 -16.40 -6.76
N ASP A 209 -30.79 -16.50 -5.73
CA ASP A 209 -30.64 -17.40 -4.59
C ASP A 209 -32.04 -17.89 -4.14
N PRO A 210 -32.64 -18.84 -4.88
CA PRO A 210 -34.01 -19.29 -4.66
C PRO A 210 -34.28 -19.81 -3.25
N PHE A 211 -33.31 -20.52 -2.66
CA PHE A 211 -33.41 -21.09 -1.31
C PHE A 211 -32.91 -20.14 -0.21
N ARG A 212 -32.46 -18.92 -0.55
CA ARG A 212 -31.98 -17.89 0.39
C ARG A 212 -30.84 -18.38 1.30
N VAL A 213 -29.97 -19.22 0.77
CA VAL A 213 -28.85 -19.82 1.52
C VAL A 213 -27.59 -18.96 1.51
N GLY A 214 -27.61 -17.82 0.81
CA GLY A 214 -26.50 -16.88 0.73
C GLY A 214 -25.45 -17.26 -0.31
N TYR A 215 -25.82 -18.07 -1.30
CA TYR A 215 -24.98 -18.47 -2.44
C TYR A 215 -25.69 -18.21 -3.77
N PRO A 216 -24.95 -17.91 -4.86
CA PRO A 216 -25.55 -17.70 -6.17
C PRO A 216 -25.92 -19.02 -6.85
N SER A 217 -27.04 -19.04 -7.57
CA SER A 217 -27.54 -20.20 -8.32
C SER A 217 -27.57 -19.99 -9.84
N PHE A 218 -27.61 -18.73 -10.32
CA PHE A 218 -27.69 -18.44 -11.75
C PHE A 218 -26.31 -18.54 -12.40
N ILE A 219 -26.19 -19.33 -13.47
CA ILE A 219 -24.95 -19.52 -14.24
C ILE A 219 -25.04 -18.75 -15.56
N ASP A 220 -24.02 -17.93 -15.84
CA ASP A 220 -23.92 -17.16 -17.08
C ASP A 220 -23.42 -17.99 -18.28
N THR A 221 -23.29 -17.34 -19.43
CA THR A 221 -22.75 -17.97 -20.65
C THR A 221 -21.30 -18.46 -20.50
N ASN A 222 -20.52 -17.85 -19.61
CA ASN A 222 -19.14 -18.22 -19.30
C ASN A 222 -19.05 -19.35 -18.26
N LYS A 223 -20.18 -19.95 -17.88
CA LYS A 223 -20.27 -21.02 -16.87
C LYS A 223 -19.85 -20.57 -15.47
N ASN A 224 -20.10 -19.32 -15.13
CA ASN A 224 -19.89 -18.75 -13.81
C ASN A 224 -21.20 -18.42 -13.11
N PHE A 225 -21.24 -18.66 -11.81
CA PHE A 225 -22.26 -18.09 -10.96
C PHE A 225 -22.13 -16.57 -10.92
N ILE A 226 -23.26 -15.89 -11.04
CA ILE A 226 -23.31 -14.43 -10.90
C ILE A 226 -23.43 -14.09 -9.41
N PRO A 227 -22.41 -13.47 -8.80
CA PRO A 227 -22.40 -13.13 -7.38
C PRO A 227 -23.29 -11.92 -7.09
N TYR A 228 -23.63 -11.70 -5.82
CA TYR A 228 -24.54 -10.62 -5.44
C TYR A 228 -23.95 -9.24 -5.74
N PHE A 229 -22.65 -9.06 -5.46
CA PHE A 229 -21.92 -7.84 -5.77
C PHE A 229 -20.84 -8.11 -6.81
N LEU A 230 -20.81 -7.29 -7.86
CA LEU A 230 -19.72 -7.21 -8.82
C LEU A 230 -18.67 -6.24 -8.31
N VAL A 231 -17.42 -6.69 -8.25
CA VAL A 231 -16.27 -5.90 -7.82
C VAL A 231 -15.37 -5.67 -9.04
N PRO A 232 -15.18 -4.43 -9.51
CA PRO A 232 -14.32 -4.17 -10.67
C PRO A 232 -12.83 -4.33 -10.36
N ASN A 233 -12.40 -3.92 -9.16
CA ASN A 233 -10.99 -3.98 -8.76
C ASN A 233 -10.81 -4.27 -7.27
N VAL A 234 -9.68 -4.91 -6.94
CA VAL A 234 -9.20 -5.08 -5.57
C VAL A 234 -7.78 -4.54 -5.47
N THR A 235 -7.53 -3.70 -4.47
CA THR A 235 -6.23 -3.07 -4.26
C THR A 235 -5.66 -3.43 -2.88
N ILE A 236 -4.40 -3.82 -2.84
CA ILE A 236 -3.59 -3.90 -1.61
C ILE A 236 -2.52 -2.83 -1.71
N SER A 237 -2.55 -1.85 -0.82
CA SER A 237 -1.51 -0.84 -0.69
C SER A 237 -0.80 -1.03 0.64
N GLU A 238 0.51 -1.26 0.60
CA GLU A 238 1.33 -1.42 1.78
C GLU A 238 2.63 -0.62 1.70
N GLN A 239 3.10 -0.19 2.86
CA GLN A 239 4.33 0.56 2.98
C GLN A 239 4.99 0.32 4.33
N PHE A 240 6.30 0.21 4.28
CA PHE A 240 7.18 0.48 5.40
C PHE A 240 7.65 1.93 5.28
N SER A 241 7.13 2.80 6.14
CA SER A 241 7.36 4.24 6.11
C SER A 241 7.64 4.76 7.52
N PRO A 242 8.88 4.59 8.03
CA PRO A 242 10.03 3.93 7.40
C PRO A 242 10.14 2.44 7.77
N LEU A 243 10.83 1.62 6.97
CA LEU A 243 11.25 0.27 7.40
C LEU A 243 12.25 0.36 8.54
N ILE A 244 13.17 1.31 8.43
CA ILE A 244 14.05 1.70 9.52
C ILE A 244 14.44 3.15 9.27
N ALA A 245 14.36 3.98 10.29
CA ALA A 245 14.99 5.28 10.29
C ALA A 245 15.77 5.48 11.59
N ALA A 246 16.93 6.07 11.47
CA ALA A 246 17.78 6.45 12.60
C ALA A 246 18.10 7.93 12.48
N ASP A 247 17.67 8.71 13.46
CA ASP A 247 17.98 10.12 13.61
C ASP A 247 18.97 10.27 14.78
N MET A 248 20.18 10.71 14.47
CA MET A 248 21.31 10.75 15.41
C MET A 248 21.82 12.18 15.51
N THR A 249 22.01 12.66 16.73
CA THR A 249 22.72 13.92 17.02
C THR A 249 23.88 13.61 17.93
N PHE A 250 25.08 14.02 17.53
CA PHE A 250 26.33 13.77 18.23
C PHE A 250 26.70 14.93 19.15
N THR A 251 27.58 14.68 20.11
CA THR A 251 28.10 15.71 21.04
C THR A 251 28.92 16.81 20.35
N ASN A 252 29.47 16.53 19.17
CA ASN A 252 30.25 17.47 18.36
C ASN A 252 29.40 18.33 17.38
N GLN A 253 28.08 18.42 17.59
CA GLN A 253 27.12 19.13 16.72
C GLN A 253 26.99 18.56 15.30
N LEU A 254 27.45 17.32 15.06
CA LEU A 254 27.06 16.56 13.89
C LEU A 254 25.65 15.98 14.11
N SER A 255 24.81 16.01 13.08
CA SER A 255 23.56 15.29 13.00
C SER A 255 23.59 14.39 11.77
N ALA A 256 23.14 13.15 11.90
CA ALA A 256 23.02 12.21 10.81
C ALA A 256 21.64 11.59 10.81
N ARG A 257 21.05 11.45 9.63
CA ARG A 257 19.77 10.78 9.40
C ARG A 257 19.97 9.66 8.39
N PHE A 258 19.38 8.51 8.67
CA PHE A 258 19.26 7.41 7.73
C PHE A 258 17.81 6.99 7.69
N GLU A 259 17.24 6.81 6.51
CA GLU A 259 15.87 6.36 6.33
C GLU A 259 15.79 5.37 5.16
N TYR A 260 15.19 4.21 5.41
CA TYR A 260 14.90 3.22 4.39
C TYR A 260 13.40 2.97 4.31
N ARG A 261 12.80 3.20 3.14
CA ARG A 261 11.37 3.02 2.88
C ARG A 261 11.15 1.98 1.78
N LYS A 262 10.06 1.25 1.90
CA LYS A 262 9.65 0.26 0.90
C LYS A 262 8.14 0.28 0.75
N THR A 263 7.64 0.45 -0.46
CA THR A 263 6.20 0.48 -0.74
C THR A 263 5.84 -0.50 -1.84
N ARG A 264 4.61 -1.00 -1.78
CA ARG A 264 4.00 -1.79 -2.85
C ARG A 264 2.51 -1.49 -2.93
N THR A 265 2.04 -1.27 -4.15
CA THR A 265 0.62 -1.20 -4.48
C THR A 265 0.31 -2.25 -5.53
N LEU A 266 -0.62 -3.14 -5.20
CA LEU A 266 -1.13 -4.20 -6.05
C LEU A 266 -2.56 -3.85 -6.41
N SER A 267 -2.88 -3.77 -7.69
CA SER A 267 -4.23 -3.46 -8.18
C SER A 267 -4.66 -4.53 -9.18
N LEU A 268 -5.55 -5.43 -8.74
CA LEU A 268 -6.14 -6.46 -9.59
C LEU A 268 -7.42 -5.91 -10.23
N SER A 269 -7.44 -5.81 -11.56
CA SER A 269 -8.64 -5.62 -12.35
C SER A 269 -9.33 -6.97 -12.56
N LEU A 270 -10.58 -7.08 -12.13
CA LEU A 270 -11.45 -8.24 -12.36
C LEU A 270 -12.23 -8.14 -13.68
N VAL A 271 -12.12 -6.99 -14.37
CA VAL A 271 -12.70 -6.77 -15.69
C VAL A 271 -11.73 -7.28 -16.76
N ASP A 272 -10.47 -6.85 -16.68
CA ASP A 272 -9.43 -7.19 -17.67
C ASP A 272 -8.56 -8.39 -17.27
N TYR A 273 -8.78 -8.89 -16.04
CA TYR A 273 -8.02 -9.99 -15.43
C TYR A 273 -6.52 -9.72 -15.39
N GLN A 274 -6.15 -8.49 -15.06
CA GLN A 274 -4.78 -7.99 -15.04
C GLN A 274 -4.41 -7.46 -13.66
N LEU A 275 -3.20 -7.78 -13.20
CA LEU A 275 -2.60 -7.25 -11.99
C LEU A 275 -1.54 -6.20 -12.35
N ALA A 276 -1.72 -5.00 -11.83
CA ALA A 276 -0.69 -3.97 -11.82
C ALA A 276 0.00 -3.96 -10.45
N GLU A 277 1.32 -4.17 -10.43
CA GLU A 277 2.16 -4.18 -9.25
C GLU A 277 3.18 -3.03 -9.34
N ASN A 278 2.99 -1.99 -8.53
CA ASN A 278 3.94 -0.89 -8.39
C ASN A 278 4.75 -1.07 -7.10
N ARG A 279 6.08 -1.13 -7.21
CA ARG A 279 7.00 -1.19 -6.07
C ARG A 279 7.91 0.02 -6.07
N SER A 280 8.16 0.57 -4.88
CA SER A 280 9.19 1.60 -4.67
C SER A 280 10.08 1.23 -3.49
N THR A 281 11.38 1.47 -3.65
CA THR A 281 12.38 1.33 -2.61
C THR A 281 13.17 2.63 -2.55
N GLU A 282 13.22 3.26 -1.38
CA GLU A 282 13.86 4.56 -1.18
C GLU A 282 14.83 4.50 -0.01
N VAL A 283 16.05 4.97 -0.22
CA VAL A 283 17.09 5.12 0.79
C VAL A 283 17.47 6.59 0.84
N THR A 284 17.38 7.22 2.01
CA THR A 284 17.77 8.60 2.23
C THR A 284 18.82 8.64 3.33
N VAL A 285 19.92 9.33 3.05
CA VAL A 285 20.99 9.61 4.02
C VAL A 285 21.17 11.11 4.06
N GLY A 286 21.19 11.69 5.26
CA GLY A 286 21.48 13.10 5.46
C GLY A 286 22.51 13.30 6.55
N MET A 287 23.37 14.28 6.38
CA MET A 287 24.32 14.72 7.40
C MET A 287 24.27 16.25 7.48
N ASP A 288 24.26 16.78 8.70
CA ASP A 288 24.35 18.21 8.99
C ASP A 288 25.42 18.40 10.05
N TRP A 289 26.45 19.18 9.77
CA TRP A 289 27.49 19.49 10.73
C TRP A 289 27.65 20.99 10.89
N ARG A 290 27.39 21.46 12.11
CA ARG A 290 27.62 22.85 12.49
C ARG A 290 28.94 22.97 13.26
N LYS A 291 29.77 23.92 12.84
CA LYS A 291 31.02 24.24 13.53
C LYS A 291 31.16 25.75 13.68
N LYS A 292 31.30 26.20 14.93
CA LYS A 292 31.66 27.58 15.26
C LYS A 292 33.15 27.82 15.04
N GLY A 293 33.52 28.99 14.54
CA GLY A 293 34.91 29.42 14.43
C GLY A 293 35.77 28.58 13.48
N PHE A 294 35.30 28.32 12.26
CA PHE A 294 36.00 27.45 11.32
C PHE A 294 37.37 28.04 10.92
N PRO A 295 38.51 27.44 11.33
CA PRO A 295 39.81 28.11 11.34
C PRO A 295 40.44 28.29 9.95
N PHE A 296 39.92 27.65 8.90
CA PHE A 296 40.45 27.80 7.55
C PHE A 296 40.10 29.18 6.94
N LEU A 297 38.99 29.79 7.36
CA LEU A 297 38.53 31.09 6.85
C LEU A 297 38.96 32.27 7.74
N SER A 298 39.43 32.04 8.97
CA SER A 298 39.95 33.09 9.85
C SER A 298 41.24 33.75 9.32
N LYS A 299 41.89 33.12 8.33
CA LYS A 299 43.05 33.66 7.61
C LYS A 299 42.67 34.52 6.38
N LEU A 300 41.41 34.49 5.92
CA LEU A 300 40.93 35.35 4.85
C LEU A 300 40.59 36.75 5.42
N LYS A 301 41.52 37.69 5.28
CA LYS A 301 41.28 39.11 5.62
C LYS A 301 40.63 39.82 4.43
N ILE A 302 39.31 39.94 4.43
CA ILE A 302 38.60 40.76 3.44
C ILE A 302 38.53 42.21 3.96
N GLY A 303 39.46 43.06 3.50
CA GLY A 303 39.51 44.49 3.82
C GLY A 303 40.65 44.92 4.75
N LYS A 304 41.01 46.21 4.69
CA LYS A 304 42.17 46.81 5.39
C LYS A 304 42.08 46.77 6.93
N ASN A 305 40.89 46.50 7.51
CA ASN A 305 40.61 46.41 8.96
C ASN A 305 39.81 45.14 9.34
N ALA A 306 40.10 43.98 8.73
CA ALA A 306 39.32 42.76 8.95
C ALA A 306 39.62 42.12 10.33
N LYS A 307 38.62 42.12 11.23
CA LYS A 307 38.61 41.27 12.43
C LYS A 307 38.54 39.79 12.00
N PRO A 308 39.17 38.85 12.73
CA PRO A 308 39.07 37.43 12.41
C PRO A 308 37.60 37.01 12.42
N LEU A 309 37.14 36.38 11.32
CA LEU A 309 35.77 35.90 11.21
C LEU A 309 35.62 34.60 12.01
N ASP A 310 35.01 34.69 13.19
CA ASP A 310 34.72 33.54 14.08
C ASP A 310 33.33 32.94 13.82
N ASN A 311 32.80 33.16 12.62
CA ASN A 311 31.40 32.84 12.35
C ASN A 311 31.15 31.33 12.14
N ASP A 312 29.88 30.97 12.30
CA ASP A 312 29.41 29.60 12.18
C ASP A 312 29.36 29.14 10.71
N VAL A 313 29.88 27.94 10.46
CA VAL A 313 29.72 27.20 9.20
C VAL A 313 28.75 26.03 9.45
N THR A 314 27.80 25.84 8.55
CA THR A 314 26.95 24.65 8.51
C THR A 314 27.18 23.91 7.20
N MET A 315 27.61 22.66 7.29
CA MET A 315 27.77 21.78 6.14
C MET A 315 26.64 20.76 6.13
N ARG A 316 25.96 20.62 4.99
CA ARG A 316 24.92 19.62 4.79
C ARG A 316 25.27 18.72 3.63
N LEU A 317 24.95 17.43 3.76
CA LEU A 317 25.01 16.46 2.68
C LEU A 317 23.72 15.66 2.69
N ASP A 318 22.93 15.80 1.63
CA ASP A 318 21.76 14.96 1.41
C ASP A 318 21.98 14.03 0.23
N PHE A 319 21.76 12.75 0.46
CA PHE A 319 21.75 11.70 -0.54
C PHE A 319 20.41 10.98 -0.52
N SER A 320 19.81 10.75 -1.68
CA SER A 320 18.64 9.89 -1.78
C SER A 320 18.71 9.03 -3.03
N LEU A 321 18.40 7.75 -2.89
CA LEU A 321 18.23 6.80 -3.96
C LEU A 321 16.82 6.25 -3.91
N ARG A 322 16.04 6.52 -4.96
CA ARG A 322 14.71 5.94 -5.15
C ARG A 322 14.72 5.02 -6.36
N ASP A 323 14.18 3.84 -6.20
CA ASP A 323 14.04 2.85 -7.25
C ASP A 323 12.58 2.40 -7.31
N ASP A 324 11.87 2.83 -8.34
CA ASP A 324 10.45 2.50 -8.56
C ASP A 324 10.25 1.73 -9.87
N ALA A 325 9.26 0.83 -9.89
CA ALA A 325 8.85 0.13 -11.09
C ALA A 325 7.41 -0.38 -10.99
N THR A 326 6.74 -0.40 -12.13
CA THR A 326 5.41 -0.95 -12.31
C THR A 326 5.48 -2.12 -13.27
N ALA A 327 4.99 -3.28 -12.81
CA ALA A 327 4.84 -4.49 -13.60
C ALA A 327 3.36 -4.77 -13.83
N ASN A 328 3.01 -5.16 -15.06
CA ASN A 328 1.67 -5.58 -15.40
C ASN A 328 1.68 -7.04 -15.82
N SER A 329 0.93 -7.89 -15.12
CA SER A 329 0.80 -9.33 -15.41
C SER A 329 -0.67 -9.67 -15.69
N LYS A 330 -0.93 -10.45 -16.73
CA LYS A 330 -2.29 -10.86 -17.10
C LYS A 330 -2.51 -12.33 -16.78
N LEU A 331 -3.68 -12.65 -16.24
CA LEU A 331 -4.03 -14.02 -15.86
C LEU A 331 -4.05 -14.95 -17.09
N ASP A 332 -3.53 -16.17 -16.89
CA ASP A 332 -3.40 -17.23 -17.88
C ASP A 332 -2.48 -16.85 -19.07
N GLN A 333 -1.66 -15.81 -18.88
CA GLN A 333 -0.61 -15.42 -19.81
C GLN A 333 0.72 -15.49 -19.05
N ASN A 334 1.67 -16.25 -19.59
CA ASN A 334 3.01 -16.34 -18.99
C ASN A 334 3.90 -15.14 -19.37
N THR A 335 3.31 -13.94 -19.36
CA THR A 335 3.96 -12.69 -19.75
C THR A 335 3.70 -11.60 -18.71
N ALA A 336 4.76 -10.89 -18.36
CA ALA A 336 4.71 -9.68 -17.56
C ALA A 336 5.47 -8.58 -18.31
N PHE A 337 4.96 -7.36 -18.27
CA PHE A 337 5.58 -6.22 -18.93
C PHE A 337 5.76 -5.07 -17.95
N GLY A 338 6.98 -4.52 -17.88
CA GLY A 338 7.23 -3.28 -17.18
C GLY A 338 6.57 -2.11 -17.91
N THR A 339 5.67 -1.38 -17.25
CA THR A 339 4.89 -0.27 -17.87
C THR A 339 5.34 1.11 -17.44
N SER A 340 5.97 1.22 -16.26
CA SER A 340 6.72 2.41 -15.86
C SER A 340 7.80 2.06 -14.85
N GLY A 341 8.71 3.00 -14.60
CA GLY A 341 9.70 2.86 -13.54
C GLY A 341 10.95 3.68 -13.81
N GLN A 342 11.58 4.12 -12.73
CA GLN A 342 12.82 4.88 -12.79
C GLN A 342 13.65 4.67 -11.53
N LYS A 343 14.96 4.80 -11.70
CA LYS A 343 15.91 4.94 -10.61
C LYS A 343 16.36 6.40 -10.55
N VAL A 344 16.07 7.06 -9.45
CA VAL A 344 16.43 8.45 -9.19
C VAL A 344 17.53 8.47 -8.13
N ILE A 345 18.66 9.07 -8.46
CA ILE A 345 19.79 9.26 -7.55
C ILE A 345 19.99 10.75 -7.40
N ARG A 346 19.93 11.25 -6.16
CA ARG A 346 20.16 12.65 -5.81
C ARG A 346 21.30 12.76 -4.82
N ILE A 347 22.20 13.69 -5.08
CA ILE A 347 23.26 14.12 -4.16
C ILE A 347 23.23 15.64 -4.09
N ALA A 348 23.14 16.18 -2.88
CA ALA A 348 22.95 17.62 -2.65
C ALA A 348 23.77 18.13 -1.45
N PRO A 349 25.11 18.22 -1.56
CA PRO A 349 25.92 18.92 -0.59
C PRO A 349 25.68 20.44 -0.62
N SER A 350 25.72 21.07 0.55
CA SER A 350 25.73 22.53 0.68
C SER A 350 26.53 22.99 1.87
N ILE A 351 27.05 24.21 1.79
CA ILE A 351 27.79 24.88 2.84
C ILE A 351 27.18 26.26 3.03
N ASP A 352 26.58 26.49 4.19
CA ASP A 352 26.07 27.79 4.61
C ASP A 352 27.08 28.45 5.54
N TYR A 353 27.43 29.70 5.25
CA TYR A 353 28.36 30.51 6.03
C TYR A 353 27.78 31.88 6.34
N VAL A 354 27.56 32.13 7.63
CA VAL A 354 27.05 33.42 8.10
C VAL A 354 28.21 34.42 8.13
N LEU A 355 28.23 35.42 7.27
CA LEU A 355 29.30 36.43 7.24
C LEU A 355 29.10 37.48 8.34
N ASN A 356 27.86 37.93 8.54
CA ASN A 356 27.44 38.84 9.59
C ASN A 356 25.91 38.78 9.74
N ASN A 357 25.32 39.60 10.62
CA ASN A 357 23.87 39.65 10.85
C ASN A 357 23.02 40.04 9.62
N ARG A 358 23.63 40.41 8.49
CA ARG A 358 22.97 40.86 7.26
C ARG A 358 23.31 40.04 6.02
N ILE A 359 24.38 39.23 6.04
CA ILE A 359 24.90 38.51 4.87
C ILE A 359 25.16 37.04 5.24
N ASN A 360 24.55 36.14 4.48
CA ASN A 360 24.78 34.69 4.52
C ASN A 360 25.20 34.23 3.13
N LEU A 361 26.32 33.50 3.05
CA LEU A 361 26.82 32.90 1.82
C LEU A 361 26.44 31.42 1.82
N LYS A 362 25.82 30.96 0.74
CA LYS A 362 25.46 29.56 0.55
C LYS A 362 26.09 29.04 -0.72
N PHE A 363 26.95 28.05 -0.57
CA PHE A 363 27.44 27.25 -1.69
C PHE A 363 26.63 25.97 -1.75
N TYR A 364 26.11 25.63 -2.92
CA TYR A 364 25.37 24.40 -3.10
C TYR A 364 25.78 23.70 -4.39
N PHE A 365 25.69 22.38 -4.35
CA PHE A 365 25.77 21.53 -5.52
C PHE A 365 24.65 20.50 -5.40
N GLU A 366 23.81 20.40 -6.41
CA GLU A 366 22.76 19.38 -6.49
C GLU A 366 22.87 18.67 -7.83
N GLN A 367 22.94 17.35 -7.80
CA GLN A 367 22.88 16.52 -8.98
C GLN A 367 21.75 15.50 -8.84
N ASN A 368 20.85 15.49 -9.81
CA ASN A 368 19.76 14.54 -9.93
C ASN A 368 19.96 13.72 -11.21
N LYS A 369 20.17 12.41 -11.05
CA LYS A 369 20.27 11.44 -12.15
C LYS A 369 19.04 10.56 -12.16
N ILE A 370 18.29 10.59 -13.26
CA ILE A 370 17.11 9.78 -13.51
C ILE A 370 17.48 8.74 -14.56
N ILE A 371 17.38 7.47 -14.21
CA ILE A 371 17.63 6.33 -15.09
C ILE A 371 16.28 5.62 -15.28
N PRO A 372 15.59 5.81 -16.40
CA PRO A 372 14.36 5.10 -16.69
C PRO A 372 14.60 3.59 -16.79
N LYS A 373 13.62 2.79 -16.37
CA LYS A 373 13.66 1.32 -16.50
C LYS A 373 13.11 0.81 -17.82
N ILE A 374 12.41 1.66 -18.55
CA ILE A 374 11.84 1.34 -19.86
C ILE A 374 12.69 1.99 -20.92
N ALA A 375 13.02 1.22 -21.96
CA ALA A 375 13.89 1.63 -23.06
C ALA A 375 13.33 2.79 -23.91
N THR A 376 12.10 3.25 -23.65
CA THR A 376 11.45 4.35 -24.38
C THR A 376 11.96 5.74 -23.99
N THR A 377 12.78 5.85 -22.94
CA THR A 377 13.27 7.13 -22.41
C THR A 377 14.75 7.06 -22.05
N ALA A 378 15.52 8.06 -22.49
CA ALA A 378 16.95 8.14 -22.20
C ALA A 378 17.22 8.59 -20.75
N PRO A 379 18.33 8.14 -20.12
CA PRO A 379 18.77 8.66 -18.83
C PRO A 379 19.04 10.17 -18.88
N VAL A 380 18.60 10.90 -17.86
CA VAL A 380 18.79 12.35 -17.74
C VAL A 380 19.59 12.65 -16.48
N THR A 381 20.59 13.53 -16.59
CA THR A 381 21.33 14.06 -15.45
C THR A 381 21.19 15.57 -15.44
N THR A 382 20.70 16.13 -14.34
CA THR A 382 20.61 17.58 -14.13
C THR A 382 21.53 17.96 -12.99
N THR A 383 22.34 18.99 -13.21
CA THR A 383 23.27 19.51 -12.21
C THR A 383 22.99 20.99 -12.02
N ARG A 384 22.90 21.43 -10.76
CA ARG A 384 22.79 22.84 -10.36
C ARG A 384 23.87 23.12 -9.34
N ALA A 385 24.56 24.24 -9.48
CA ALA A 385 25.55 24.69 -8.52
C ALA A 385 25.56 26.22 -8.48
N GLY A 386 25.92 26.78 -7.33
CA GLY A 386 25.99 28.22 -7.11
C GLY A 386 26.61 28.58 -5.78
#